data_AF-A0A965YDZ0-F1
#
_entry.id   AF-A0A965YDZ0-F1
#
_cell.length_a   1.000
_cell.length_b   1.000
_cell.length_c   1.000
_cell.angle_alpha   90.00
_cell.angle_beta   90.00
_cell.angle_gamma   90.00
#
_symmetry.space_group_name_H-M   'P 1'
#
loop_
_entity.id
_entity.type
_entity.pdbx_description
1 polymer ?
#
loop_
_entity_poly.entity_id
_entity_poly.type
_entity_poly.pdbx_seq_one_letter_code
_entity_poly.pdbx_strand_id
1 'polypeptide(L)' 'SVPVENSLHLAVALRKAEVPFELHLFEQGAHGLSVCTEEVGTPHPACRAWVDLASTWLNDRFHHTL' A
#
# COMPACT_ATOMS: atom_id res chain seq x y z
N SER A 1 13.70 0.09 11.66
CA SER A 1 12.37 0.59 11.24
C SER A 1 12.56 1.50 10.04
N VAL A 2 11.50 1.73 9.25
CA VAL A 2 11.50 2.66 8.12
C VAL A 2 10.48 3.76 8.44
N PRO A 3 10.86 5.07 8.47
CA PRO A 3 9.93 6.15 8.76
C PRO A 3 8.84 6.30 7.68
N VAL A 4 7.63 6.70 8.07
CA VAL A 4 6.47 6.89 7.17
C VAL A 4 6.69 8.04 6.19
N GLU A 5 7.54 8.99 6.56
CA GLU A 5 7.92 10.17 5.77
C GLU A 5 8.50 9.78 4.41
N ASN A 6 9.14 8.62 4.28
CA ASN A 6 9.63 8.13 3.00
C ASN A 6 8.50 7.99 1.96
N SER A 7 7.36 7.41 2.37
CA SER A 7 6.18 7.28 1.51
C SER A 7 5.52 8.62 1.24
N LEU A 8 5.44 9.50 2.26
CA LEU A 8 4.89 10.85 2.10
C LEU A 8 5.70 11.70 1.12
N HIS A 9 7.04 11.64 1.18
CA HIS A 9 7.91 12.35 0.25
C HIS A 9 7.73 11.85 -1.19
N LEU A 10 7.59 10.54 -1.39
CA LEU A 10 7.31 9.96 -2.70
C LEU A 10 5.95 10.43 -3.24
N ALA A 11 4.90 10.38 -2.43
CA ALA A 11 3.56 10.83 -2.81
C ALA A 11 3.55 12.32 -3.22
N VAL A 12 4.24 13.18 -2.46
CA VAL A 12 4.39 14.60 -2.81
C VAL A 12 5.12 14.77 -4.14
N ALA A 13 6.18 14.01 -4.40
CA ALA A 13 6.92 14.07 -5.65
C ALA A 13 6.07 13.60 -6.85
N LEU A 14 5.34 12.50 -6.73
CA LEU A 14 4.42 11.99 -7.75
C LEU A 14 3.31 13.00 -8.07
N ARG A 15 2.71 13.61 -7.04
CA ARG A 15 1.73 14.69 -7.20
C ARG A 15 2.31 15.87 -7.99
N LYS A 16 3.50 16.34 -7.61
CA LYS A 16 4.16 17.47 -8.29
C LYS A 16 4.46 17.16 -9.76
N ALA A 17 4.74 15.91 -10.10
CA ALA A 17 5.00 15.43 -11.45
C ALA A 17 3.73 15.02 -12.22
N GLU A 18 2.54 15.20 -11.64
CA GLU A 18 1.25 14.81 -12.23
C GLU A 18 1.17 13.32 -12.61
N VAL A 19 1.92 12.47 -11.90
CA VAL A 19 1.87 11.02 -12.07
C VAL A 19 0.72 10.46 -11.23
N PRO A 20 -0.25 9.72 -11.81
CA PRO A 20 -1.34 9.11 -11.04
C PRO A 20 -0.82 8.11 -10.01
N PHE A 21 -1.29 8.21 -8.77
CA PHE A 21 -0.91 7.30 -7.68
C PHE A 21 -2.05 7.16 -6.66
N GLU A 22 -1.93 6.13 -5.82
CA GLU A 22 -2.78 5.89 -4.66
C GLU A 22 -1.87 5.64 -3.43
N LEU A 23 -2.27 6.13 -2.25
CA LEU A 23 -1.51 5.98 -1.01
C LEU A 23 -2.44 5.58 0.12
N HIS A 24 -2.12 4.45 0.77
CA HIS A 24 -2.80 3.99 1.98
C HIS A 24 -1.83 4.04 3.16
N LEU A 25 -2.21 4.74 4.22
CA LEU A 25 -1.49 4.76 5.49
C LEU A 25 -2.39 4.18 6.58
N PHE A 26 -1.96 3.08 7.18
CA PHE A 26 -2.65 2.43 8.29
C PHE A 26 -2.12 2.99 9.61
N GLU A 27 -2.99 3.15 10.61
CA GLU A 27 -2.63 3.73 11.92
C GLU A 27 -1.53 2.95 12.64
N GLN A 28 -1.54 1.62 12.49
CA GLN A 28 -0.66 0.70 13.21
C GLN A 28 -0.12 -0.39 12.28
N GLY A 29 1.01 -0.98 12.66
CA GLY A 29 1.66 -2.07 11.95
C GLY A 29 3.18 -1.99 12.04
N ALA A 30 3.84 -3.13 12.28
CA ALA A 30 5.30 -3.19 12.28
C ALA A 30 5.86 -3.05 10.85
N HIS A 31 7.17 -2.82 10.73
CA HIS A 31 7.83 -2.94 9.43
C HIS A 31 7.86 -4.41 8.99
N GLY A 32 7.64 -4.67 7.69
CA GLY A 32 7.78 -6.00 7.11
C GLY A 32 6.56 -6.91 7.26
N LEU A 33 5.34 -6.36 7.31
CA LEU A 33 4.09 -7.14 7.43
C LEU A 33 3.73 -8.00 6.21
N SER A 34 4.39 -7.82 5.05
CA SER A 34 4.08 -8.57 3.83
C SER A 34 2.57 -8.53 3.50
N VAL A 35 1.97 -9.64 3.11
CA VAL A 35 0.52 -9.80 2.84
C VAL A 35 -0.34 -9.91 4.10
N CYS A 36 0.24 -9.70 5.30
CA CYS A 36 -0.47 -9.63 6.59
C CYS A 36 -1.26 -10.88 6.97
N THR A 37 -0.73 -12.06 6.61
CA THR A 37 -1.38 -13.36 6.85
C THR A 37 -0.56 -14.24 7.81
N GLU A 38 -1.16 -15.34 8.25
CA GLU A 38 -0.48 -16.33 9.10
C GLU A 38 0.68 -17.01 8.36
N GLU A 39 0.53 -17.26 7.06
CA GLU A 39 1.52 -17.92 6.21
C GLU A 39 2.84 -17.14 6.11
N VAL A 40 2.79 -15.82 6.30
CA VAL A 40 3.97 -14.92 6.32
C VAL A 40 4.36 -14.50 7.74
N GLY A 41 3.77 -15.11 8.78
CA GLY A 41 4.14 -14.92 10.18
C GLY A 41 3.88 -13.53 10.74
N THR A 42 3.06 -12.72 10.07
CA THR A 42 2.79 -11.32 10.43
C THR A 42 1.31 -10.96 10.26
N PRO A 43 0.38 -11.71 10.88
CA PRO A 43 -1.05 -11.47 10.72
C PRO A 43 -1.43 -10.07 11.22
N HIS A 44 -2.09 -9.28 10.38
CA HIS A 44 -2.57 -7.95 10.76
C HIS A 44 -3.90 -7.61 10.05
N PRO A 45 -5.05 -7.76 10.72
CA PRO A 45 -6.37 -7.68 10.09
C PRO A 45 -6.63 -6.40 9.29
N ALA A 46 -6.27 -5.23 9.84
CA ALA A 46 -6.50 -3.95 9.17
C ALA A 46 -5.62 -3.77 7.93
N CYS A 47 -4.30 -3.92 8.08
CA CYS A 47 -3.34 -3.80 6.98
C CYS A 47 -3.57 -4.81 5.85
N ARG A 48 -4.11 -6.01 6.13
CA ARG A 48 -4.39 -7.04 5.11
C ARG A 48 -5.22 -6.54 3.92
N ALA A 49 -6.05 -5.52 4.13
CA ALA A 49 -6.82 -4.87 3.08
C ALA A 49 -5.96 -4.28 1.94
N TRP A 50 -4.66 -4.02 2.16
CA TRP A 50 -3.79 -3.41 1.14
C TRP A 50 -3.71 -4.22 -0.15
N VAL A 51 -3.80 -5.56 -0.07
CA VAL A 51 -3.74 -6.45 -1.25
C VAL A 51 -4.94 -6.21 -2.16
N ASP A 52 -6.15 -6.18 -1.59
CA ASP A 52 -7.38 -5.94 -2.36
C ASP A 52 -7.45 -4.51 -2.91
N LEU A 53 -6.97 -3.53 -2.14
CA LEU A 53 -6.87 -2.14 -2.58
C LEU A 53 -5.90 -2.00 -3.76
N ALA A 54 -4.72 -2.64 -3.68
CA ALA A 54 -3.74 -2.64 -4.78
C ALA A 54 -4.29 -3.35 -6.03
N SER A 55 -4.96 -4.49 -5.86
CA SER A 55 -5.62 -5.19 -6.97
C SER A 55 -6.71 -4.33 -7.62
N THR A 56 -7.52 -3.64 -6.82
CA THR A 56 -8.55 -2.71 -7.33
C THR A 56 -7.92 -1.59 -8.15
N TRP A 57 -6.88 -0.94 -7.61
CA TRP A 57 -6.17 0.12 -8.32
C TRP A 57 -5.55 -0.36 -9.65
N LEU A 58 -4.93 -1.55 -9.66
CA LEU A 58 -4.36 -2.13 -10.88
C LEU A 58 -5.45 -2.45 -11.93
N ASN A 59 -6.56 -3.05 -11.49
CA ASN A 59 -7.70 -3.36 -12.35
C ASN A 59 -8.27 -2.09 -13.00
N ASP A 60 -8.45 -1.02 -12.22
CA ASP A 60 -8.93 0.27 -12.73
C ASP A 60 -7.92 0.93 -13.67
N ARG A 61 -6.63 0.91 -13.30
CA ARG A 61 -5.56 1.60 -14.04
C ARG A 61 -5.28 0.98 -15.41
N PHE A 62 -5.46 -0.33 -15.53
CA PHE A 62 -5.13 -1.11 -16.72
C PHE A 62 -6.34 -1.73 -17.41
N HIS A 63 -7.56 -1.48 -16.90
CA HIS A 63 -8.80 -2.06 -17.40
C HIS A 63 -8.74 -3.60 -17.46
N HIS A 64 -8.34 -4.20 -16.35
CA HIS A 64 -8.12 -5.64 -16.20
C HIS A 64 -8.95 -6.23 -15.03
N THR A 65 -8.93 -7.54 -14.88
CA THR A 65 -9.51 -8.25 -13.73
C THR A 65 -8.53 -9.33 -13.27
N LEU A 66 -7.81 -9.01 -12.19
CA LEU A 66 -6.98 -9.94 -11.42
C LEU A 66 -7.81 -10.91 -10.58
#